data_AF-A0A8J4ET98-F1
#
_entry.id   AF-A0A8J4ET98-F1
#
_cell.length_a   1.000
_cell.length_b   1.000
_cell.length_c   1.000
_cell.angle_alpha   90.00
_cell.angle_beta   90.00
_cell.angle_gamma   90.00
#
_symmetry.space_group_name_H-M   'P 1'
#
loop_
_entity.id
_entity.type
_entity.pdbx_description
1 polymer ?
#
loop_
_entity_poly.entity_id
_entity_poly.type
_entity_poly.pdbx_seq_one_letter_code
_entity_poly.pdbx_strand_id
1 'polypeptide(L)'
;MCSACASLLAACLFVRLSVRSSETPSGCSAGPSQERALHQEHGGDWQHSFYMPSAADSSVSAIRRWFDKYGGTVPTCEPGTLMPSPLTKREALDRYSQHTVHCRHCKQALRNVDLATGVAAVAGVLAALWLITRVMLGMPLLSPAAGVGLFAVALAGAVVAGLRSLRQQFFFIDYVHAERD
;
A
#
# COMPACT_ATOMS: atom_id res chain seq x y z
N MET A 1 24.22 -41.33 14.59
CA MET A 1 23.08 -40.44 14.90
C MET A 1 23.49 -39.63 16.12
N CYS A 2 23.87 -38.37 15.89
CA CYS A 2 24.62 -37.56 16.87
C CYS A 2 23.66 -36.64 17.65
N SER A 3 23.80 -36.63 18.97
CA SER A 3 22.99 -35.88 19.95
C SER A 3 22.90 -34.37 19.67
N ALA A 4 23.84 -33.82 18.90
CA ALA A 4 23.87 -32.39 18.54
C ALA A 4 22.78 -31.93 17.55
N CYS A 5 22.15 -32.84 16.78
CA CYS A 5 21.11 -32.44 15.82
C CYS A 5 19.75 -32.15 16.47
N ALA A 6 19.47 -32.72 17.65
CA ALA A 6 18.18 -32.54 18.34
C ALA A 6 18.03 -31.14 18.96
N SER A 7 19.13 -30.51 19.39
CA SER A 7 19.10 -29.21 20.07
C SER A 7 18.90 -28.02 19.11
N LEU A 8 19.38 -28.10 17.87
CA LEU A 8 19.20 -27.05 16.87
C LEU A 8 17.77 -26.99 16.31
N LEU A 9 17.10 -28.14 16.20
CA LEU A 9 15.68 -28.21 15.81
C LEU A 9 14.76 -27.67 16.91
N ALA A 10 15.07 -27.89 18.19
CA ALA A 10 14.32 -27.35 19.31
C ALA A 10 14.41 -25.81 19.41
N ALA A 11 15.59 -25.23 19.16
CA ALA A 11 15.78 -23.78 19.19
C ALA A 11 15.09 -23.07 18.01
N CYS A 12 15.12 -23.67 16.80
CA CYS A 12 14.39 -23.13 15.65
C CYS A 12 12.86 -23.23 15.80
N LEU A 13 12.35 -24.27 16.47
CA LEU A 13 10.91 -24.41 16.72
C LEU A 13 10.41 -23.41 17.77
N PHE A 14 11.21 -23.11 18.80
CA PHE A 14 10.85 -22.14 19.84
C PHE A 14 10.76 -20.70 19.30
N VAL A 15 11.67 -20.29 18.42
CA VAL A 15 11.61 -18.94 17.80
C VAL A 15 10.44 -18.81 16.83
N ARG A 16 10.10 -19.87 16.07
CA ARG A 16 8.95 -19.86 15.15
C ARG A 16 7.59 -19.99 15.85
N LEU A 17 7.54 -20.54 17.07
CA LEU A 17 6.30 -20.67 17.83
C LEU A 17 5.95 -19.41 18.65
N SER A 18 6.91 -18.52 18.92
CA SER A 18 6.61 -17.23 19.59
C SER A 18 5.81 -16.26 18.70
N VAL A 19 5.87 -16.43 17.38
CA VAL A 19 5.12 -15.60 16.40
C VAL A 19 3.74 -16.20 16.07
N ARG A 20 3.37 -17.34 16.67
CA ARG A 20 2.05 -17.95 16.48
C ARG A 20 1.01 -17.29 17.38
N SER A 21 0.42 -16.22 16.83
CA SER A 21 -1.00 -15.87 16.94
C SER A 21 -1.68 -16.27 18.27
N SER A 22 -1.59 -15.39 19.27
CA SER A 22 -2.61 -15.30 20.30
C SER A 22 -3.86 -14.65 19.69
N GLU A 23 -4.70 -15.46 19.06
CA GLU A 23 -6.10 -15.08 18.84
C GLU A 23 -6.76 -14.94 20.22
N THR A 24 -6.83 -13.70 20.70
CA THR A 24 -7.56 -13.35 21.92
C THR A 24 -8.94 -12.81 21.51
N PRO A 25 -10.02 -13.27 22.16
CA PRO A 25 -11.36 -12.86 21.81
C PRO A 25 -11.58 -11.42 22.28
N SER A 26 -12.12 -10.60 21.38
CA SER A 26 -12.83 -9.33 21.63
C SER A 26 -12.14 -8.30 22.53
N GLY A 27 -11.63 -7.23 21.91
CA GLY A 27 -11.63 -5.89 22.52
C GLY A 27 -10.41 -5.03 22.23
N CYS A 28 -9.22 -5.61 22.24
CA CYS A 28 -7.97 -4.89 22.03
C CYS A 28 -6.96 -5.84 21.39
N SER A 29 -6.56 -5.61 20.14
CA SER A 29 -5.45 -6.35 19.54
C SER A 29 -4.20 -6.14 20.41
N ALA A 30 -3.71 -7.22 21.01
CA ALA A 30 -2.69 -7.25 22.05
C ALA A 30 -1.25 -7.00 21.55
N GLY A 31 -1.05 -5.96 20.73
CA GLY A 31 0.29 -5.38 20.51
C GLY A 31 0.45 -4.17 21.42
N PRO A 32 1.62 -3.95 22.06
CA PRO A 32 1.87 -2.67 22.71
C PRO A 32 1.91 -1.60 21.62
N SER A 33 0.96 -0.66 21.64
CA SER A 33 1.18 0.61 20.95
C SER A 33 2.43 1.25 21.54
N GLN A 34 3.20 1.98 20.73
CA GLN A 34 4.41 2.66 21.20
C GLN A 34 4.16 3.48 22.48
N GLU A 35 3.01 4.15 22.56
CA GLU A 35 2.59 4.91 23.73
C GLU A 35 2.40 4.06 24.99
N ARG A 36 1.83 2.85 24.82
CA ARG A 36 1.62 1.95 25.95
C ARG A 36 2.93 1.41 26.49
N ALA A 37 3.84 1.01 25.60
CA ALA A 37 5.16 0.55 26.00
C ALA A 37 5.93 1.66 26.73
N LEU A 38 5.92 2.87 26.20
CA LEU A 38 6.53 4.03 26.83
C LEU A 38 5.98 4.29 28.25
N HIS A 39 4.65 4.24 28.41
CA HIS A 39 4.03 4.42 29.72
C HIS A 39 4.36 3.29 30.71
N GLN A 40 4.43 2.04 30.25
CA GLN A 40 4.72 0.87 31.09
C GLN A 40 6.19 0.79 31.51
N GLU A 41 7.11 1.09 30.59
CA GLU A 41 8.56 0.89 30.80
C GLU A 41 9.24 2.15 31.34
N HIS A 42 8.77 3.33 30.92
CA HIS A 42 9.44 4.61 31.19
C HIS A 42 8.55 5.63 31.89
N GLY A 43 7.37 5.23 32.36
CA GLY A 43 6.45 6.14 33.06
C GLY A 43 5.95 7.31 32.21
N GLY A 44 6.09 7.23 30.88
CA GLY A 44 5.75 8.32 29.96
C GLY A 44 6.90 9.27 29.63
N ASP A 45 8.11 9.04 30.14
CA ASP A 45 9.29 9.86 29.89
C ASP A 45 9.88 9.63 28.49
N TRP A 46 9.26 10.24 27.48
CA TRP A 46 9.66 10.09 26.08
C TRP A 46 10.98 10.78 25.75
N GLN A 47 11.35 11.84 26.48
CA GLN A 47 12.54 12.64 26.22
C GLN A 47 13.82 11.83 26.43
N HIS A 48 13.78 10.88 27.37
CA HIS A 48 14.89 9.99 27.66
C HIS A 48 14.82 8.65 26.90
N SER A 49 13.63 8.25 26.42
CA SER A 49 13.46 7.02 25.63
C SER A 49 13.80 7.14 24.15
N PHE A 50 13.70 8.34 23.56
CA PHE A 50 13.93 8.53 22.13
C PHE A 50 15.03 9.55 21.86
N TYR A 51 16.01 9.18 21.02
CA TYR A 51 17.05 10.09 20.55
C TYR A 51 16.63 10.76 19.23
N MET A 52 16.42 12.08 19.26
CA MET A 52 15.82 12.85 18.16
C MET A 52 16.61 14.15 17.87
N PRO A 53 17.89 14.05 17.44
CA PRO A 53 18.77 15.21 17.33
C PRO A 53 18.56 16.03 16.06
N SER A 54 17.86 15.50 15.05
CA SER A 54 17.83 16.11 13.72
C SER A 54 16.70 17.13 13.59
N ALA A 55 16.87 18.11 12.71
CA ALA A 55 15.80 19.06 12.39
C ALA A 55 14.55 18.38 11.79
N ALA A 56 14.72 17.23 11.13
CA ALA A 56 13.61 16.45 10.59
C ALA A 56 12.70 15.87 11.69
N ASP A 57 13.26 15.65 12.87
CA ASP A 57 12.58 15.09 14.04
C ASP A 57 11.79 16.14 14.85
N SER A 58 11.91 17.41 14.48
CA SER A 58 11.28 18.53 15.19
C SER A 58 9.76 18.40 15.28
N SER A 59 9.13 17.83 14.24
CA SER A 59 7.68 17.60 14.20
C SER A 59 7.22 16.58 15.24
N VAL A 60 7.95 15.48 15.39
CA VAL A 60 7.63 14.44 16.39
C VAL A 60 7.83 14.99 17.80
N SER A 61 8.94 15.72 18.04
CA SER A 61 9.18 16.40 19.32
C SER A 61 8.08 17.40 19.66
N ALA A 62 7.60 18.17 18.67
CA ALA A 62 6.51 19.13 18.86
C ALA A 62 5.19 18.45 19.21
N ILE A 63 4.86 17.35 18.52
CA ILE A 63 3.66 16.54 18.80
C ILE A 63 3.71 15.95 20.21
N ARG A 64 4.86 15.41 20.62
CA ARG A 64 5.07 14.86 21.97
C ARG A 64 4.86 15.91 23.06
N ARG A 65 5.49 17.08 22.92
CA ARG A 65 5.28 18.22 23.86
C ARG A 65 3.82 18.69 23.87
N TRP A 66 3.13 18.60 22.74
CA TRP A 66 1.71 18.91 22.68
C TRP A 66 0.89 17.89 23.48
N PHE A 67 1.20 16.59 23.40
CA PHE A 67 0.60 15.57 24.27
C PHE A 67 0.92 15.79 25.75
N ASP A 68 2.15 16.16 26.11
CA ASP A 68 2.48 16.48 27.52
C ASP A 68 1.64 17.63 28.07
N LYS A 69 1.29 18.60 27.22
CA LYS A 69 0.56 19.81 27.63
C LYS A 69 -0.96 19.68 27.54
N TYR A 70 -1.45 19.00 26.52
CA TYR A 70 -2.87 18.96 26.15
C TYR A 70 -3.42 17.53 25.98
N GLY A 71 -2.53 16.55 25.86
CA GLY A 71 -2.91 15.16 25.88
C GLY A 71 -3.49 14.82 27.25
N GLY A 72 -4.66 14.17 27.24
CA GLY A 72 -5.16 13.53 28.44
C GLY A 72 -4.31 12.30 28.79
N THR A 73 -4.79 11.52 29.76
CA THR A 73 -4.24 10.19 30.01
C THR A 73 -4.18 9.43 28.70
N VAL A 74 -3.00 8.92 28.34
CA VAL A 74 -2.90 7.99 27.19
C VAL A 74 -3.96 6.93 27.40
N PRO A 75 -4.79 6.63 26.38
CA PRO A 75 -5.80 5.59 26.49
C PRO A 75 -5.09 4.27 26.74
N THR A 76 -4.85 3.98 28.02
CA THR A 76 -4.69 2.64 28.54
C THR A 76 -5.98 1.95 28.16
N CYS A 77 -5.90 0.76 27.60
CA CYS A 77 -7.09 -0.02 27.29
C CYS A 77 -7.73 -0.43 28.62
N GLU A 78 -8.46 0.49 29.24
CA GLU A 78 -9.28 0.20 30.40
C GLU A 78 -10.27 -0.90 29.97
N PRO A 79 -10.37 -1.98 30.75
CA PRO A 79 -11.32 -3.05 30.46
C PRO A 79 -12.72 -2.47 30.20
N GLY A 80 -13.28 -2.74 29.02
CA GLY A 80 -14.59 -2.20 28.60
C GLY A 80 -14.54 -0.95 27.71
N THR A 81 -13.36 -0.41 27.39
CA THR A 81 -13.23 0.66 26.39
C THR A 81 -13.53 0.13 24.99
N LEU A 82 -14.60 0.62 24.36
CA LEU A 82 -14.95 0.28 22.99
C LEU A 82 -13.92 0.87 22.02
N MET A 83 -13.04 0.03 21.48
CA MET A 83 -12.20 0.44 20.35
C MET A 83 -13.01 0.35 19.05
N PRO A 84 -12.78 1.27 18.09
CA PRO A 84 -13.27 1.09 16.74
C PRO A 84 -12.81 -0.26 16.20
N SER A 85 -13.69 -0.94 15.46
CA SER A 85 -13.29 -2.17 14.78
C SER A 85 -12.06 -1.90 13.89
N PRO A 86 -11.03 -2.76 13.93
CA PRO A 86 -9.85 -2.57 13.13
C PRO A 86 -10.25 -2.56 11.65
N LEU A 87 -9.83 -1.52 10.93
CA LEU A 87 -10.02 -1.45 9.49
C LEU A 87 -9.19 -2.54 8.82
N THR A 88 -9.74 -3.16 7.78
CA THR A 88 -8.94 -3.99 6.90
C THR A 88 -7.88 -3.14 6.21
N LYS A 89 -6.75 -3.74 5.81
CA LYS A 89 -5.68 -3.02 5.09
C LYS A 89 -6.21 -2.28 3.85
N ARG A 90 -7.20 -2.87 3.17
CA ARG A 90 -7.85 -2.27 1.99
C ARG A 90 -8.63 -1.01 2.34
N GLU A 91 -9.37 -1.00 3.44
CA GLU A 91 -10.11 0.18 3.91
C GLU A 91 -9.16 1.26 4.44
N ALA A 92 -8.14 0.84 5.21
CA ALA A 92 -7.16 1.76 5.78
C ALA A 92 -6.31 2.46 4.71
N LEU A 93 -5.99 1.77 3.60
CA LEU A 93 -5.17 2.30 2.50
C LEU A 93 -6.01 2.71 1.27
N ASP A 94 -7.32 2.88 1.40
CA ASP A 94 -8.16 3.40 0.32
C ASP A 94 -7.93 4.90 0.14
N ARG A 95 -7.04 5.25 -0.80
CA ARG A 95 -6.73 6.64 -1.14
C ARG A 95 -7.89 7.33 -1.83
N TYR A 96 -8.78 6.57 -2.47
CA TYR A 96 -9.85 7.18 -3.25
C TYR A 96 -10.85 7.89 -2.35
N SER A 97 -11.39 7.18 -1.35
CA SER A 97 -12.31 7.76 -0.37
C SER A 97 -11.65 8.79 0.52
N GLN A 98 -10.41 8.55 0.96
CA GLN A 98 -9.73 9.44 1.90
C GLN A 98 -9.24 10.74 1.26
N HIS A 99 -8.86 10.72 -0.03
CA HIS A 99 -8.20 11.86 -0.67
C HIS A 99 -8.72 12.16 -2.09
N THR A 100 -8.69 11.19 -3.01
CA THR A 100 -8.93 11.44 -4.44
C THR A 100 -10.29 12.09 -4.70
N VAL A 101 -11.35 11.67 -3.99
CA VAL A 101 -12.70 12.21 -4.15
C VAL A 101 -12.83 13.66 -3.67
N HIS A 102 -12.02 14.06 -2.68
CA HIS A 102 -12.06 15.38 -2.05
C HIS A 102 -11.07 16.38 -2.67
N CYS A 103 -10.00 15.89 -3.31
CA CYS A 103 -8.99 16.74 -3.93
C CYS A 103 -9.32 17.02 -5.41
N ARG A 104 -9.52 18.29 -5.77
CA ARG A 104 -9.83 18.71 -7.16
C ARG A 104 -8.76 18.26 -8.16
N HIS A 105 -7.48 18.31 -7.76
CA HIS A 105 -6.36 17.98 -8.64
C HIS A 105 -6.27 16.47 -8.89
N CYS A 106 -6.35 15.65 -7.84
CA CYS A 106 -6.33 14.19 -7.96
C CYS A 106 -7.57 13.67 -8.70
N LYS A 107 -8.75 14.23 -8.42
CA LYS A 107 -9.99 13.89 -9.13
C LYS A 107 -9.88 14.20 -10.63
N GLN A 108 -9.32 15.36 -10.99
CA GLN A 108 -9.11 15.73 -12.40
C GLN A 108 -8.06 14.84 -13.06
N ALA A 109 -6.96 14.53 -12.36
CA ALA A 109 -5.94 13.61 -12.86
C ALA A 109 -6.53 12.22 -13.14
N LEU A 110 -7.33 11.66 -12.23
CA LEU A 110 -7.99 10.36 -12.44
C LEU A 110 -8.94 10.40 -13.66
N ARG A 111 -9.74 11.46 -13.81
CA ARG A 111 -10.60 11.64 -15.01
C ARG A 111 -9.79 11.68 -16.30
N ASN A 112 -8.65 12.35 -16.30
CA ASN A 112 -7.78 12.44 -17.47
C ASN A 112 -7.15 11.09 -17.80
N VAL A 113 -6.72 10.32 -16.79
CA VAL A 113 -6.22 8.95 -16.98
C VAL A 113 -7.30 8.05 -17.57
N ASP A 114 -8.54 8.14 -17.09
CA ASP A 114 -9.66 7.36 -17.59
C ASP A 114 -10.00 7.69 -19.04
N LEU A 115 -10.04 8.99 -19.36
CA LEU A 115 -10.27 9.46 -20.74
C LEU A 115 -9.13 9.01 -21.66
N ALA A 116 -7.88 9.19 -21.25
CA ALA A 116 -6.71 8.78 -22.03
C ALA A 116 -6.71 7.26 -22.27
N THR A 117 -7.09 6.47 -21.26
CA THR A 117 -7.21 5.01 -21.37
C THR A 117 -8.27 4.63 -22.41
N GLY A 118 -9.43 5.29 -22.37
CA GLY A 118 -10.51 5.10 -23.35
C GLY A 118 -10.07 5.44 -24.76
N VAL A 119 -9.45 6.60 -24.97
CA VAL A 119 -8.95 7.04 -26.28
C VAL A 119 -7.89 6.08 -26.82
N ALA A 120 -6.91 5.68 -26.00
CA ALA A 120 -5.88 4.74 -26.41
C ALA A 120 -6.45 3.36 -26.75
N ALA A 121 -7.43 2.88 -25.98
CA ALA A 121 -8.11 1.61 -26.26
C ALA A 121 -8.88 1.65 -27.59
N VAL A 122 -9.66 2.72 -27.84
CA VAL A 122 -10.37 2.90 -29.12
C VAL A 122 -9.40 2.98 -30.29
N ALA A 123 -8.31 3.74 -30.16
CA ALA A 123 -7.28 3.82 -31.19
C ALA A 123 -6.65 2.45 -31.49
N GLY A 124 -6.34 1.66 -30.46
CA GLY A 124 -5.83 0.30 -30.60
C GLY A 124 -6.81 -0.64 -31.30
N VAL A 125 -8.11 -0.55 -30.98
CA VAL A 125 -9.16 -1.33 -31.64
C VAL A 125 -9.28 -0.94 -33.12
N LEU A 126 -9.26 0.35 -33.45
CA LEU A 126 -9.31 0.81 -34.84
C LEU A 126 -8.08 0.34 -35.64
N ALA A 127 -6.89 0.39 -35.05
CA ALA A 127 -5.67 -0.13 -35.67
C ALA A 127 -5.74 -1.66 -35.90
N ALA A 128 -6.29 -2.41 -34.95
CA ALA A 128 -6.50 -3.85 -35.08
C ALA A 128 -7.54 -4.18 -36.16
N LEU A 129 -8.66 -3.46 -36.21
CA LEU A 129 -9.68 -3.62 -37.26
C LEU A 129 -9.10 -3.33 -38.63
N TRP A 130 -8.29 -2.29 -38.76
CA TRP A 130 -7.60 -1.97 -40.01
C TRP A 130 -6.62 -3.06 -40.46
N LEU A 131 -5.90 -3.68 -39.53
CA LEU A 131 -5.05 -4.83 -39.85
C LEU A 131 -5.89 -6.04 -40.30
N ILE A 132 -6.99 -6.32 -39.62
CA ILE A 132 -7.89 -7.44 -39.96
C ILE A 132 -8.46 -7.25 -41.36
N THR A 133 -8.93 -6.05 -41.71
CA THR A 133 -9.48 -5.79 -43.07
C THR A 133 -8.42 -5.98 -44.14
N ARG A 134 -7.15 -5.64 -43.89
CA ARG A 134 -6.05 -5.95 -44.83
C ARG A 134 -5.85 -7.44 -45.05
N VAL A 135 -5.90 -8.24 -43.99
CA VAL A 135 -5.80 -9.71 -44.08
C VAL A 135 -6.97 -10.27 -44.89
N MET A 136 -8.19 -9.81 -44.62
CA MET A 136 -9.40 -10.26 -45.34
C MET A 136 -9.36 -9.90 -46.83
N LEU A 137 -8.72 -8.78 -47.19
CA LEU A 137 -8.52 -8.36 -48.57
C LEU A 137 -7.31 -9.01 -49.27
N GLY A 138 -6.63 -9.96 -48.63
CA GLY A 138 -5.49 -10.70 -49.20
C GLY A 138 -4.23 -9.85 -49.39
N MET A 139 -4.09 -8.73 -48.68
CA MET A 139 -2.90 -7.87 -48.78
C MET A 139 -1.70 -8.53 -48.11
N PRO A 140 -0.46 -8.32 -48.61
CA PRO A 140 0.73 -8.94 -48.05
C PRO A 140 1.02 -8.47 -46.62
N LEU A 141 1.16 -9.44 -45.71
CA LEU A 141 1.37 -9.21 -44.28
C LEU A 141 2.78 -8.70 -43.95
N LEU A 142 3.77 -8.98 -44.80
CA LEU A 142 5.15 -8.50 -44.71
C LEU A 142 5.31 -7.08 -45.30
N SER A 143 4.21 -6.40 -45.61
CA SER A 143 4.28 -5.02 -46.12
C SER A 143 4.64 -4.03 -45.00
N PRO A 144 5.37 -2.93 -45.31
CA PRO A 144 5.69 -1.89 -44.33
C PRO A 144 4.43 -1.34 -43.63
N ALA A 145 3.33 -1.25 -44.36
CA ALA A 145 2.05 -0.78 -43.82
C ALA A 145 1.45 -1.73 -42.77
N ALA A 146 1.55 -3.05 -42.95
CA ALA A 146 1.15 -4.01 -41.92
C ALA A 146 2.06 -3.90 -40.68
N GLY A 147 3.36 -3.66 -40.88
CA GLY A 147 4.29 -3.37 -39.78
C GLY A 147 3.89 -2.15 -38.94
N VAL A 148 3.49 -1.05 -39.59
CA VAL A 148 2.98 0.15 -38.89
C VAL A 148 1.72 -0.16 -38.10
N GLY A 149 0.77 -0.91 -38.67
CA GLY A 149 -0.45 -1.28 -37.96
C GLY A 149 -0.18 -2.15 -36.73
N LEU A 150 0.72 -3.14 -36.84
CA LEU A 150 1.11 -3.99 -35.72
C LEU A 150 1.79 -3.18 -34.61
N PHE A 151 2.70 -2.28 -34.98
CA PHE A 151 3.35 -1.38 -34.05
C PHE A 151 2.33 -0.47 -33.34
N ALA A 152 1.37 0.09 -34.08
CA ALA A 152 0.33 0.94 -33.51
C ALA A 152 -0.54 0.18 -32.49
N VAL A 153 -0.92 -1.07 -32.78
CA VAL A 153 -1.66 -1.92 -31.84
C VAL A 153 -0.82 -2.23 -30.59
N ALA A 154 0.44 -2.62 -30.76
CA ALA A 154 1.33 -2.93 -29.65
C ALA A 154 1.56 -1.70 -28.75
N LEU A 155 1.81 -0.53 -29.35
CA LEU A 155 1.98 0.72 -28.65
C LEU A 155 0.71 1.12 -27.89
N ALA A 156 -0.46 1.04 -28.52
CA ALA A 156 -1.73 1.32 -27.86
C ALA A 156 -1.97 0.40 -26.66
N GLY A 157 -1.64 -0.90 -26.81
CA GLY A 157 -1.69 -1.88 -25.71
C GLY A 157 -0.77 -1.50 -24.54
N ALA A 158 0.49 -1.15 -24.83
CA ALA A 158 1.45 -0.71 -23.81
C ALA A 158 1.00 0.57 -23.09
N VAL A 159 0.48 1.55 -23.83
CA VAL A 159 -0.07 2.80 -23.26
C VAL A 159 -1.26 2.51 -22.36
N VAL A 160 -2.21 1.67 -22.79
CA VAL A 160 -3.37 1.28 -21.98
C VAL A 160 -2.93 0.55 -20.71
N ALA A 161 -1.96 -0.36 -20.80
CA ALA A 161 -1.42 -1.06 -19.62
C ALA A 161 -0.77 -0.08 -18.63
N GLY A 162 0.04 0.87 -19.13
CA GLY A 162 0.66 1.91 -18.30
C GLY A 162 -0.37 2.81 -17.62
N LEU A 163 -1.39 3.27 -18.36
CA LEU A 163 -2.46 4.12 -17.81
C LEU A 163 -3.32 3.37 -16.78
N ARG A 164 -3.59 2.08 -16.98
CA ARG A 164 -4.28 1.24 -15.98
C ARG A 164 -3.46 1.09 -14.71
N SER A 165 -2.14 0.92 -14.82
CA SER A 165 -1.25 0.88 -13.66
C SER A 165 -1.26 2.20 -12.90
N LEU A 166 -1.19 3.33 -13.62
CA LEU A 166 -1.32 4.67 -13.02
C LEU A 166 -2.69 4.87 -12.36
N ARG A 167 -3.77 4.37 -12.96
CA ARG A 167 -5.11 4.43 -12.36
C ARG A 167 -5.17 3.74 -11.00
N GLN A 168 -4.49 2.61 -10.80
CA GLN A 168 -4.49 1.88 -9.52
C GLN A 168 -3.87 2.70 -8.37
N GLN A 169 -2.94 3.60 -8.67
CA GLN A 169 -2.32 4.49 -7.67
C GLN A 169 -3.34 5.36 -6.92
N PHE A 170 -4.48 5.66 -7.54
CA PHE A 170 -5.54 6.49 -6.96
C PHE A 170 -6.49 5.76 -6.01
N PHE A 171 -6.44 4.41 -5.99
CA PHE A 171 -7.34 3.57 -5.18
C PHE A 171 -6.59 2.88 -4.05
N PHE A 172 -5.87 1.81 -4.36
CA PHE A 172 -5.21 0.98 -3.36
C PHE A 172 -3.91 0.42 -3.91
N ILE A 173 -2.85 0.51 -3.10
CA ILE A 173 -1.60 -0.20 -3.32
C ILE A 173 -1.27 -0.90 -2.04
N ASP A 174 -1.05 -2.20 -2.15
CA ASP A 174 -0.60 -3.00 -1.04
C ASP A 174 0.84 -2.62 -0.72
N TYR A 175 1.03 -1.83 0.32
CA TYR A 175 2.36 -1.43 0.77
C TYR A 175 2.76 -2.30 1.95
N VAL A 176 3.77 -3.16 1.75
CA VAL A 176 4.38 -3.98 2.79
C VAL A 176 5.78 -3.43 3.01
N HIS A 177 6.02 -2.82 4.18
CA HIS A 177 7.30 -2.18 4.48
C HIS A 177 8.46 -3.19 4.43
N ALA A 178 8.26 -4.39 4.98
CA ALA A 178 9.27 -5.46 5.08
C ALA A 178 9.76 -6.03 3.74
N GLU A 179 9.13 -5.68 2.62
CA GLU A 179 9.52 -6.16 1.30
C GLU A 179 10.40 -5.15 0.54
N ARG A 180 10.69 -3.99 1.13
CA ARG A 180 11.37 -2.86 0.48
C ARG A 180 12.64 -2.40 1.20
N ASP A 181 13.23 -3.30 1.98
CA ASP A 181 14.46 -3.07 2.75
C ASP A 181 15.73 -3.35 1.92
#